data_AF-A0A372DHF8-F1
#
_entry.id   AF-A0A372DHF8-F1
#
_cell.length_a   1.000
_cell.length_b   1.000
_cell.length_c   1.000
_cell.angle_alpha   90.00
_cell.angle_beta   90.00
_cell.angle_gamma   90.00
#
_symmetry.space_group_name_H-M   'P 1'
#
loop_
_entity.id
_entity.type
_entity.pdbx_description
1 polymer ?
#
loop_
_entity_poly.entity_id
_entity_poly.type
_entity_poly.pdbx_seq_one_letter_code
_entity_poly.pdbx_strand_id
1 'polypeptide(L)' 'MTLDKHELQGIGRIERRTMPRSEFETLLADHGYYRTGSAPANGGRLKVWYGHATHDPIESIHSGDGRIVITAYHPGPQP' A
#
# COMPACT_ATOMS: atom_id res chain seq x y z
N MET A 1 -9.39 0.16 7.59
CA MET A 1 -10.13 0.08 6.31
C MET A 1 -10.33 1.51 5.85
N THR A 2 -9.35 2.05 5.15
CA THR A 2 -9.14 3.51 5.03
C THR A 2 -8.18 3.87 3.88
N LEU A 3 -8.18 3.14 2.75
CA LEU A 3 -7.35 3.54 1.58
C LEU A 3 -7.67 4.97 1.12
N ASP A 4 -8.90 5.42 1.33
CA ASP A 4 -9.42 6.76 1.05
C ASP A 4 -8.96 7.86 2.02
N LYS A 5 -8.23 7.50 3.08
CA LYS A 5 -7.79 8.46 4.12
C LYS A 5 -6.35 8.93 3.97
N HIS A 6 -5.55 8.26 3.14
CA HIS A 6 -4.13 8.55 3.02
C HIS A 6 -3.81 8.98 1.60
N GLU A 7 -3.10 10.10 1.50
CA GLU A 7 -2.49 10.51 0.24
C GLU A 7 -1.18 9.74 0.06
N LEU A 8 -0.96 9.27 -1.17
CA LEU A 8 0.26 8.59 -1.57
C LEU A 8 0.96 9.50 -2.59
N GLN A 9 2.22 9.86 -2.32
CA GLN A 9 2.99 10.75 -3.16
C GLN A 9 3.04 10.23 -4.60
N GLY A 10 2.87 11.13 -5.55
CA GLY A 10 2.85 10.79 -6.98
C GLY A 10 1.61 10.03 -7.45
N ILE A 11 0.70 9.63 -6.56
CA ILE A 11 -0.55 8.93 -6.90
C ILE A 11 -1.72 9.86 -6.57
N GLY A 12 -2.67 9.98 -7.50
CA GLY A 12 -3.89 10.75 -7.28
C GLY A 12 -4.68 10.23 -6.07
N ARG A 13 -5.53 11.07 -5.48
CA ARG A 13 -6.35 10.67 -4.33
C ARG A 13 -7.17 9.42 -4.66
N ILE A 14 -6.98 8.36 -3.88
CA ILE A 14 -7.78 7.14 -3.98
C ILE A 14 -9.12 7.42 -3.28
N GLU A 15 -10.24 7.24 -3.98
CA GLU A 15 -11.58 7.48 -3.40
C GLU A 15 -12.20 6.21 -2.79
N ARG A 16 -11.58 5.05 -3.02
CA ARG A 16 -12.10 3.76 -2.56
C ARG A 16 -11.54 3.39 -1.19
N ARG A 17 -12.40 2.94 -0.28
CA ARG A 17 -12.02 2.46 1.07
C ARG A 17 -11.13 1.22 1.07
N THR A 18 -11.33 0.35 0.10
CA THR A 18 -10.56 -0.87 -0.16
C THR A 18 -10.44 -1.09 -1.67
N MET A 19 -9.46 -1.88 -2.10
CA MET A 19 -9.22 -2.18 -3.51
C MET A 19 -8.67 -3.60 -3.66
N PRO A 20 -8.97 -4.33 -4.76
CA PRO A 20 -8.26 -5.56 -5.08
C PRO A 20 -6.74 -5.35 -5.11
N ARG A 21 -5.98 -6.30 -4.57
CA ARG A 21 -4.52 -6.25 -4.54
C ARG A 21 -3.91 -6.07 -5.92
N SER A 22 -4.42 -6.81 -6.91
CA SER A 22 -3.93 -6.72 -8.29
C SER A 22 -4.10 -5.31 -8.86
N GLU A 23 -5.27 -4.69 -8.67
CA GLU A 23 -5.54 -3.32 -9.11
C GLU A 23 -4.63 -2.31 -8.40
N PHE A 24 -4.41 -2.48 -7.09
CA PHE A 24 -3.52 -1.62 -6.33
C PHE A 24 -2.05 -1.77 -6.75
N GLU A 25 -1.57 -2.99 -6.98
CA GLU A 25 -0.20 -3.24 -7.44
C GLU A 25 0.04 -2.69 -8.86
N THR A 26 -0.95 -2.79 -9.76
CA THR A 26 -0.89 -2.14 -11.07
C THR A 26 -0.84 -0.61 -10.94
N LEU A 27 -1.71 -0.01 -10.12
CA LEU A 27 -1.69 1.42 -9.84
C LEU A 27 -0.32 1.89 -9.32
N LEU A 28 0.28 1.16 -8.38
CA LEU A 28 1.59 1.49 -7.86
C LEU A 28 2.67 1.39 -8.94
N ALA A 29 2.67 0.32 -9.74
CA ALA A 29 3.65 0.10 -10.79
C ALA A 29 3.57 1.18 -11.88
N ASP A 30 2.36 1.58 -12.29
CA ASP A 30 2.13 2.64 -13.29
C ASP A 30 2.67 4.01 -12.82
N HIS A 31 2.76 4.21 -11.50
CA HIS A 31 3.32 5.39 -10.85
C HIS A 31 4.77 5.20 -10.37
N GLY A 32 5.46 4.16 -10.85
CA GLY A 32 6.90 3.94 -10.62
C GLY A 32 7.26 3.27 -9.28
N TYR A 33 6.26 2.88 -8.47
CA TYR A 33 6.52 2.16 -7.23
C TYR A 33 6.80 0.68 -7.51
N TYR A 34 7.71 0.09 -6.73
CA TYR A 34 8.06 -1.33 -6.83
C TYR A 34 7.99 -2.01 -5.47
N ARG A 35 7.53 -3.26 -5.42
CA ARG A 35 7.42 -4.02 -4.18
C ARG A 35 8.81 -4.33 -3.61
N THR A 36 9.02 -4.02 -2.33
CA THR A 36 10.29 -4.25 -1.62
C THR A 36 10.23 -5.41 -0.63
N GLY A 37 9.04 -5.80 -0.18
CA GLY A 37 8.90 -6.95 0.72
C GLY A 37 7.48 -7.14 1.25
N SER A 38 7.32 -8.13 2.12
CA SER A 38 6.07 -8.35 2.85
C SER A 38 6.30 -9.14 4.13
N ALA A 39 5.44 -8.95 5.12
CA ALA A 39 5.46 -9.69 6.38
C ALA A 39 4.04 -9.92 6.92
N PRO A 40 3.82 -10.95 7.76
CA PRO A 40 2.59 -11.07 8.52
C PRO A 40 2.34 -9.82 9.38
N ALA A 41 1.08 -9.44 9.49
CA ALA A 41 0.60 -8.34 10.34
C ALA A 41 -0.44 -8.86 11.33
N ASN A 42 -0.73 -8.05 12.36
CA ASN A 42 -1.66 -8.44 13.41
C ASN A 42 -3.06 -8.77 12.86
N GLY A 43 -3.72 -9.75 13.47
CA GLY A 43 -5.04 -10.23 13.05
C GLY A 43 -5.01 -11.07 11.77
N GLY A 44 -3.90 -11.76 11.50
CA GLY A 44 -3.75 -12.65 10.33
C GLY A 44 -3.70 -11.90 9.00
N ARG A 45 -3.34 -10.62 9.02
CA ARG A 45 -3.25 -9.77 7.83
C ARG A 45 -1.87 -9.86 7.19
N LEU A 46 -1.74 -9.33 5.97
CA LEU A 46 -0.46 -9.21 5.30
C LEU A 46 -0.07 -7.74 5.20
N LYS A 47 1.15 -7.41 5.59
CA LYS A 47 1.77 -6.11 5.34
C LYS A 47 2.69 -6.22 4.12
N VAL A 48 2.64 -5.23 3.23
CA VAL A 48 3.47 -5.18 2.02
C VAL A 48 4.10 -3.79 1.90
N TRP A 49 5.39 -3.75 1.60
CA TRP A 49 6.14 -2.52 1.40
C TRP A 49 6.46 -2.30 -0.07
N TYR A 50 6.45 -1.03 -0.47
CA TYR A 50 6.81 -0.57 -1.79
C TYR A 50 7.80 0.59 -1.68
N GLY A 51 8.78 0.62 -2.58
CA GLY A 51 9.75 1.70 -2.72
C GLY A 51 9.50 2.51 -3.98
N HIS A 52 10.09 3.71 -4.03
CA HIS A 52 10.13 4.59 -5.19
C HIS A 52 11.50 5.27 -5.23
N ALA A 53 11.95 5.69 -6.41
CA ALA A 53 13.25 6.34 -6.56
C ALA A 53 13.31 7.75 -5.93
N THR A 54 12.18 8.46 -5.90
CA THR A 54 12.11 9.87 -5.47
C THR A 54 11.04 10.17 -4.43
N HIS A 55 10.16 9.21 -4.12
CA HIS A 55 9.05 9.41 -3.18
C HIS A 55 9.25 8.52 -1.95
N ASP A 56 8.61 8.89 -0.86
CA ASP A 56 8.62 8.09 0.35
C ASP A 56 8.06 6.69 0.09
N PRO A 57 8.59 5.65 0.75
CA PRO A 57 8.08 4.29 0.62
C PRO A 57 6.60 4.24 1.00
N ILE A 58 5.91 3.20 0.54
CA ILE A 58 4.52 2.95 0.90
C ILE A 58 4.45 1.65 1.69
N GLU A 59 3.79 1.68 2.83
CA GLU A 59 3.37 0.50 3.57
C GLU A 59 1.87 0.29 3.33
N SER A 60 1.48 -0.93 3.02
CA SER A 60 0.09 -1.31 2.84
C SER A 60 -0.27 -2.51 3.70
N ILE A 61 -1.52 -2.56 4.14
CA ILE A 61 -2.11 -3.68 4.89
C ILE A 61 -3.19 -4.32 4.03
N HIS A 62 -3.16 -5.63 3.94
CA HIS A 62 -4.05 -6.45 3.12
C HIS A 62 -4.92 -7.33 4.01
N SER A 63 -6.00 -7.87 3.45
CA SER A 63 -6.84 -8.92 4.06
C SER A 63 -6.02 -10.17 4.37
N GLY A 64 -6.57 -11.06 5.20
CA GLY A 64 -5.83 -12.26 5.61
C GLY A 64 -5.62 -13.28 4.49
N ASP A 65 -6.43 -13.23 3.43
CA ASP A 65 -6.20 -13.97 2.19
C ASP A 65 -5.28 -13.21 1.21
N GLY A 66 -4.84 -11.99 1.56
CA GLY A 66 -3.96 -11.15 0.75
C GLY A 66 -4.58 -10.62 -0.55
N ARG A 67 -5.91 -10.71 -0.72
CA ARG A 67 -6.59 -10.33 -1.98
C ARG A 67 -7.07 -8.88 -2.02
N ILE A 68 -7.27 -8.27 -0.86
CA ILE A 68 -7.83 -6.91 -0.74
C ILE A 68 -6.85 -6.04 0.02
N VAL A 69 -6.54 -4.87 -0.51
CA VAL A 69 -5.81 -3.82 0.20
C VAL A 69 -6.79 -3.03 1.05
N ILE A 70 -6.48 -2.95 2.35
CA ILE A 70 -7.31 -2.37 3.40
C ILE A 70 -6.91 -0.92 3.69
N THR A 71 -5.60 -0.64 3.65
CA THR A 71 -5.04 0.70 3.84
C THR A 71 -3.63 0.74 3.24
N ALA A 72 -3.19 1.92 2.86
CA ALA A 72 -1.82 2.20 2.47
C ALA A 72 -1.43 3.59 2.99
N TYR A 73 -0.18 3.80 3.33
CA TYR A 73 0.34 5.07 3.83
C TYR A 73 1.86 5.13 3.67
N HIS A 74 2.43 6.32 3.75
CA HIS A 74 3.86 6.49 3.93
C HIS A 74 4.23 6.11 5.37
N PRO A 75 5.05 5.07 5.60
CA PRO A 75 5.57 4.84 6.93
C PRO A 75 6.45 6.04 7.27
N GLY A 76 6.22 6.65 8.44
CA GLY A 76 7.09 7.72 8.94
C GLY A 76 8.55 7.25 9.04
N PRO A 77 9.49 8.15 9.32
CA PRO A 77 10.90 7.80 9.45
C PRO A 77 11.04 6.59 10.39
N GLN A 78 11.64 5.51 9.87
CA GLN A 78 11.99 4.37 10.70
C GLN A 78 13.13 4.82 11.64
N PRO A 79 13.03 4.53 12.94
CA PRO A 79 14.07 4.92 13.91
C PRO A 79 15.41 4.26 13.62
#